data_AF-A0A9D6LSJ1-F1
#
_entry.id   AF-A0A9D6LSJ1-F1
#
_cell.length_a   1.000
_cell.length_b   1.000
_cell.length_c   1.000
_cell.angle_alpha   90.00
_cell.angle_beta   90.00
_cell.angle_gamma   90.00
#
_symmetry.space_group_name_H-M   'P 1'
#
loop_
_entity.id
_entity.type
_entity.pdbx_description
1 polymer ?
#
loop_
_entity_poly.entity_id
_entity_poly.type
_entity_poly.pdbx_seq_one_letter_code
_entity_poly.pdbx_strand_id
1 'polypeptide(L)'
;YTKLGFETRETLSAMQGKPLGVTIPEYDVRQATEADLEACHRLCRRVHGHDRGGEVLDAIRQGTATVVERLGRITGYATGIAWFNHAVGQTNDDVKALIAAAPAFHGPGFLVPTRNGELMRWCLNNGLRIATQATLMTIGLYNEPAGAYLPSILY
;
A
#
# COMPACT_ATOMS: atom_id res chain seq x y z
N TYR A 1 14.99 -8.85 17.18
CA TYR A 1 13.89 -9.61 16.54
C TYR A 1 14.25 -11.05 16.24
N THR A 2 15.33 -11.36 15.51
CA THR A 2 15.72 -12.76 15.21
C THR A 2 15.89 -13.62 16.47
N LYS A 3 16.55 -13.12 17.51
CA LYS A 3 16.65 -13.79 18.83
C LYS A 3 15.30 -14.09 19.50
N LEU A 4 14.23 -13.41 19.09
CA LEU A 4 12.86 -13.59 19.59
C LEU A 4 12.02 -14.50 18.66
N GLY A 5 12.65 -15.17 17.68
CA GLY A 5 11.97 -16.10 16.77
C GLY A 5 11.35 -15.46 15.51
N PHE A 6 11.70 -14.21 15.21
CA PHE A 6 11.27 -13.59 13.95
C PHE A 6 12.14 -14.04 12.78
N GLU A 7 11.47 -14.40 11.69
CA GLU A 7 12.07 -14.69 10.39
C GLU A 7 12.19 -13.41 9.55
N THR A 8 13.36 -13.19 8.97
CA THR A 8 13.59 -12.13 7.98
C THR A 8 12.91 -12.51 6.67
N ARG A 9 12.09 -11.62 6.11
CA ARG A 9 11.38 -11.86 4.85
C ARG A 9 12.02 -11.15 3.68
N GLU A 10 12.11 -9.83 3.75
CA GLU A 10 12.63 -9.03 2.65
C GLU A 10 12.99 -7.61 3.08
N THR A 11 13.73 -6.91 2.22
CA THR A 11 13.97 -5.47 2.37
C THR A 11 12.75 -4.69 1.90
N LEU A 12 12.45 -3.61 2.64
CA LEU A 12 11.47 -2.61 2.27
C LEU A 12 12.22 -1.30 1.98
N SER A 13 11.99 -0.71 0.82
CA SER A 13 12.55 0.58 0.44
C SER A 13 11.51 1.67 0.61
N ALA A 14 11.82 2.69 1.39
CA ALA A 14 10.94 3.81 1.60
C ALA A 14 11.09 4.84 0.48
N MET A 15 10.05 4.99 -0.33
CA MET A 15 10.04 5.90 -1.46
C MET A 15 9.48 7.26 -1.03
N GLN A 16 10.21 8.32 -1.37
CA GLN A 16 9.88 9.70 -1.00
C GLN A 16 10.18 10.66 -2.17
N GLY A 17 9.48 11.79 -2.21
CA GLY A 17 9.64 12.79 -3.25
C GLY A 17 8.48 13.79 -3.28
N LYS A 18 8.39 14.56 -4.35
CA LYS A 18 7.21 15.40 -4.58
C LYS A 18 6.02 14.50 -4.97
N PRO A 19 4.81 14.79 -4.47
CA PRO A 19 3.59 14.14 -4.95
C PRO A 19 3.49 14.24 -6.47
N LEU A 20 3.09 13.15 -7.13
CA LEU A 20 3.06 13.11 -8.59
C LEU A 20 1.89 13.93 -9.13
N GLY A 21 0.72 13.86 -8.48
CA GLY A 21 -0.47 14.61 -8.87
C GLY A 21 -0.98 14.24 -10.27
N VAL A 22 -0.84 12.97 -10.65
CA VAL A 22 -1.26 12.45 -11.95
C VAL A 22 -2.30 11.36 -11.80
N THR A 23 -3.19 11.25 -12.78
CA THR A 23 -4.14 10.15 -12.89
C THR A 23 -3.59 9.08 -13.83
N ILE A 24 -3.89 7.82 -13.53
CA ILE A 24 -3.58 6.70 -14.43
C ILE A 24 -4.89 6.37 -15.16
N PRO A 25 -4.91 6.38 -16.51
CA PRO A 25 -6.11 6.03 -17.28
C PRO A 25 -6.69 4.69 -16.85
N GLU A 26 -8.02 4.61 -16.71
CA GLU A 26 -8.76 3.40 -16.28
C GLU A 26 -8.61 2.98 -14.81
N TYR A 27 -7.77 3.67 -14.03
CA TYR A 27 -7.62 3.44 -12.60
C TYR A 27 -8.09 4.68 -11.83
N ASP A 28 -9.42 4.85 -11.75
CA ASP A 28 -10.00 6.00 -11.05
C ASP A 28 -9.75 5.91 -9.56
N VAL A 29 -9.25 6.98 -8.96
CA VAL A 29 -8.93 7.05 -7.52
C VAL A 29 -9.84 8.05 -6.86
N ARG A 30 -10.61 7.59 -5.88
CA ARG A 30 -11.51 8.43 -5.09
C ARG A 30 -11.34 8.17 -3.60
N GLN A 31 -11.85 9.10 -2.80
CA GLN A 31 -12.01 8.89 -1.36
C GLN A 31 -12.90 7.67 -1.10
N ALA A 32 -12.50 6.87 -0.14
CA ALA A 32 -13.25 5.71 0.30
C ALA A 32 -14.40 6.15 1.22
N THR A 33 -15.48 5.39 1.17
CA THR A 33 -16.64 5.54 2.05
C THR A 33 -16.86 4.27 2.84
N GLU A 34 -17.69 4.30 3.90
CA GLU A 34 -17.98 3.09 4.67
C GLU A 34 -18.63 1.99 3.82
N ALA A 35 -19.29 2.33 2.71
CA ALA A 35 -19.83 1.36 1.75
C ALA A 35 -18.74 0.54 1.04
N ASP A 36 -17.52 1.06 0.95
CA ASP A 36 -16.40 0.39 0.30
C ASP A 36 -15.71 -0.64 1.23
N LEU A 37 -15.97 -0.58 2.54
CA LEU A 37 -15.24 -1.34 3.57
C LEU A 37 -15.22 -2.85 3.29
N GLU A 38 -16.38 -3.42 2.96
CA GLU A 38 -16.50 -4.85 2.64
C GLU A 38 -15.74 -5.24 1.36
N ALA A 39 -15.63 -4.34 0.39
CA ALA A 39 -14.82 -4.58 -0.81
C ALA A 39 -13.32 -4.57 -0.47
N CYS A 40 -12.88 -3.63 0.36
CA CYS A 40 -11.51 -3.57 0.87
C CYS A 40 -11.16 -4.83 1.69
N HIS A 41 -12.05 -5.32 2.56
CA HIS A 41 -11.87 -6.57 3.29
C HIS A 41 -11.66 -7.76 2.35
N ARG A 42 -12.52 -7.91 1.35
CA ARG A 42 -12.40 -9.01 0.37
C ARG A 42 -11.10 -8.94 -0.41
N LEU A 43 -10.65 -7.73 -0.77
CA LEU A 43 -9.38 -7.54 -1.45
C LEU A 43 -8.20 -7.89 -0.55
N CYS A 44 -8.18 -7.39 0.69
CA CYS A 44 -7.15 -7.68 1.68
C CYS A 44 -7.04 -9.19 1.92
N ARG A 45 -8.15 -9.89 2.13
CA ARG A 45 -8.16 -11.36 2.32
C ARG A 45 -7.63 -12.11 1.12
N ARG A 46 -7.92 -11.64 -0.10
CA ARG A 46 -7.40 -12.27 -1.32
C ARG A 46 -5.88 -12.11 -1.44
N VAL A 47 -5.36 -10.94 -1.10
CA VAL A 47 -3.93 -10.62 -1.24
C VAL A 47 -3.11 -11.17 -0.08
N HIS A 48 -3.55 -10.97 1.16
CA HIS A 48 -2.80 -11.27 2.38
C HIS A 48 -3.31 -12.50 3.16
N GLY A 49 -4.50 -13.02 2.83
CA GLY A 49 -5.12 -14.11 3.60
C GLY A 49 -5.83 -13.67 4.89
N HIS A 50 -5.85 -12.37 5.19
CA HIS A 50 -6.58 -11.76 6.31
C HIS A 50 -7.10 -10.38 5.92
N ASP A 51 -7.94 -9.75 6.75
CA ASP A 51 -8.33 -8.35 6.58
C ASP A 51 -7.70 -7.43 7.64
N ARG A 52 -7.82 -6.13 7.40
CA ARG A 52 -7.35 -5.04 8.28
C ARG A 52 -8.47 -4.00 8.48
N GLY A 53 -9.68 -4.50 8.70
CA GLY A 53 -10.89 -3.68 8.61
C GLY A 53 -10.98 -2.48 9.53
N GLY A 54 -10.52 -2.64 10.77
CA GLY A 54 -10.49 -1.53 11.74
C GLY A 54 -9.69 -0.35 11.24
N GLU A 55 -8.49 -0.59 10.70
CA GLU A 55 -7.64 0.47 10.15
C GLU A 55 -8.24 1.14 8.92
N VAL A 56 -8.89 0.37 8.05
CA VAL A 56 -9.58 0.93 6.88
C VAL A 56 -10.74 1.81 7.32
N LEU A 57 -11.55 1.36 8.28
CA LEU A 57 -12.65 2.15 8.84
C LEU A 57 -12.15 3.43 9.52
N ASP A 58 -11.08 3.35 10.30
CA ASP A 58 -10.49 4.51 10.96
C ASP A 58 -9.96 5.52 9.92
N ALA A 59 -9.30 5.05 8.86
CA ALA A 59 -8.83 5.89 7.78
C ALA A 59 -9.98 6.51 6.96
N ILE A 60 -11.10 5.81 6.76
CA ILE A 60 -12.32 6.35 6.16
C ILE A 60 -12.85 7.50 7.03
N ARG A 61 -12.97 7.28 8.34
CA ARG A 61 -13.46 8.30 9.30
C ARG A 61 -12.55 9.52 9.40
N GLN A 62 -11.25 9.32 9.20
CA GLN A 62 -10.26 10.41 9.15
C GLN A 62 -10.18 11.10 7.78
N GLY A 63 -10.88 10.58 6.76
CA GLY A 63 -10.84 11.13 5.39
C GLY A 63 -9.51 10.92 4.68
N THR A 64 -8.73 9.90 5.07
CA THR A 64 -7.44 9.58 4.45
C THR A 64 -7.50 8.37 3.53
N ALA A 65 -8.53 7.52 3.67
CA ALA A 65 -8.65 6.31 2.88
C ALA A 65 -9.04 6.62 1.43
N THR A 66 -8.36 5.98 0.48
CA THR A 66 -8.68 6.04 -0.95
C THR A 66 -8.86 4.65 -1.52
N VAL A 67 -9.65 4.55 -2.58
CA VAL A 67 -9.88 3.33 -3.35
C VAL A 67 -9.61 3.55 -4.82
N VAL A 68 -9.18 2.49 -5.50
CA VAL A 68 -9.12 2.41 -6.96
C VAL A 68 -10.33 1.66 -7.46
N GLU A 69 -11.06 2.27 -8.40
CA GLU A 69 -12.20 1.66 -9.05
C GLU A 69 -11.89 1.32 -10.51
N ARG A 70 -12.08 0.05 -10.88
CA ARG A 70 -11.94 -0.44 -12.27
C ARG A 70 -13.10 -1.35 -12.62
N LEU A 71 -13.77 -1.07 -13.74
CA LEU A 71 -14.94 -1.83 -14.22
C LEU A 71 -16.02 -2.00 -13.13
N GLY A 72 -16.28 -0.93 -12.35
CA GLY A 72 -17.29 -0.91 -11.28
C GLY A 72 -16.90 -1.74 -10.05
N ARG A 73 -15.61 -2.03 -9.83
CA ARG A 73 -15.12 -2.83 -8.72
C ARG A 73 -13.92 -2.17 -8.06
N ILE A 74 -13.82 -2.31 -6.75
CA ILE A 74 -12.62 -1.92 -6.01
C ILE A 74 -11.50 -2.91 -6.32
N THR A 75 -10.43 -2.42 -6.93
CA THR A 75 -9.22 -3.20 -7.28
C THR A 75 -7.99 -2.80 -6.48
N GLY A 76 -8.04 -1.67 -5.78
CA GLY A 76 -7.03 -1.23 -4.83
C GLY A 76 -7.61 -0.36 -3.73
N TYR A 77 -6.94 -0.28 -2.59
CA TYR A 77 -7.22 0.70 -1.55
C TYR A 77 -5.95 1.10 -0.80
N ALA A 78 -5.99 2.26 -0.16
CA ALA A 78 -4.96 2.71 0.78
C ALA A 78 -5.61 3.37 2.00
N THR A 79 -4.97 3.27 3.17
CA THR A 79 -5.32 4.08 4.35
C THR A 79 -4.65 5.46 4.35
N GLY A 80 -3.89 5.74 3.29
CA GLY A 80 -2.96 6.85 3.09
C GLY A 80 -1.70 6.33 2.36
N ILE A 81 -0.85 7.23 1.86
CA ILE A 81 0.44 6.85 1.23
C ILE A 81 1.57 7.49 2.04
N ALA A 82 1.96 6.80 3.12
CA ALA A 82 3.03 7.22 4.01
C ALA A 82 3.51 6.04 4.87
N TRP A 83 4.46 6.33 5.76
CA TRP A 83 5.20 5.34 6.55
C TRP A 83 4.33 4.48 7.48
N PHE A 84 3.25 5.08 8.01
CA PHE A 84 2.32 4.45 8.94
C PHE A 84 1.04 3.94 8.27
N ASN A 85 0.95 4.07 6.95
CA ASN A 85 -0.22 3.64 6.19
C ASN A 85 0.11 2.40 5.37
N HIS A 86 -0.93 1.70 4.95
CA HIS A 86 -0.80 0.55 4.08
C HIS A 86 -1.66 0.72 2.84
N ALA A 87 -1.28 0.03 1.77
CA ALA A 87 -2.05 -0.06 0.55
C ALA A 87 -2.08 -1.51 0.05
N VAL A 88 -3.18 -1.89 -0.59
CA VAL A 88 -3.36 -3.22 -1.18
C VAL A 88 -3.96 -3.04 -2.56
N GLY A 89 -3.41 -3.71 -3.56
CA GLY A 89 -3.90 -3.74 -4.93
C GLY A 89 -3.91 -5.15 -5.50
N GLN A 90 -4.82 -5.42 -6.43
CA GLN A 90 -4.79 -6.67 -7.20
C GLN A 90 -3.52 -6.76 -8.04
N THR A 91 -3.05 -5.62 -8.55
CA THR A 91 -1.91 -5.48 -9.45
C THR A 91 -1.06 -4.27 -9.06
N ASN A 92 0.14 -4.18 -9.65
CA ASN A 92 1.00 -3.01 -9.47
C ASN A 92 0.36 -1.72 -9.97
N ASP A 93 -0.47 -1.76 -11.01
CA ASP A 93 -1.12 -0.57 -11.55
C ASP A 93 -2.14 0.03 -10.56
N ASP A 94 -2.83 -0.82 -9.79
CA ASP A 94 -3.71 -0.35 -8.71
C ASP A 94 -2.91 0.44 -7.65
N VAL A 95 -1.74 -0.08 -7.24
CA VAL A 95 -0.89 0.60 -6.24
C VAL A 95 -0.23 1.85 -6.82
N LYS A 96 0.18 1.83 -8.10
CA LYS A 96 0.71 3.02 -8.79
C LYS A 96 -0.35 4.13 -8.84
N ALA A 97 -1.62 3.79 -9.11
CA ALA A 97 -2.70 4.78 -9.15
C ALA A 97 -2.89 5.44 -7.78
N LEU A 98 -2.88 4.66 -6.69
CA LEU A 98 -2.95 5.19 -5.32
C LEU A 98 -1.77 6.12 -4.99
N ILE A 99 -0.55 5.74 -5.37
CA ILE A 99 0.64 6.58 -5.19
C ILE A 99 0.54 7.86 -6.02
N ALA A 100 0.12 7.75 -7.28
CA ALA A 100 0.04 8.87 -8.22
C ALA A 100 -0.96 9.94 -7.79
N ALA A 101 -2.09 9.51 -7.23
CA ALA A 101 -3.17 10.37 -6.73
C ALA A 101 -2.93 10.90 -5.31
N ALA A 102 -1.92 10.40 -4.59
CA ALA A 102 -1.67 10.82 -3.22
C ALA A 102 -1.31 12.31 -3.15
N PRO A 103 -1.93 13.09 -2.25
CA PRO A 103 -1.67 14.53 -2.14
C PRO A 103 -0.33 14.83 -1.46
N ALA A 104 0.20 13.89 -0.67
CA ALA A 104 1.44 14.04 0.09
C ALA A 104 2.01 12.65 0.45
N PHE A 105 3.33 12.60 0.65
CA PHE A 105 4.04 11.44 1.20
C PHE A 105 4.66 11.86 2.55
N HIS A 106 4.01 11.49 3.66
CA HIS A 106 4.44 11.95 4.99
C HIS A 106 5.64 11.16 5.54
N GLY A 107 6.40 11.79 6.45
CA GLY A 107 7.53 11.16 7.14
C GLY A 107 8.64 10.73 6.18
N PRO A 108 9.25 9.54 6.37
CA PRO A 108 10.25 9.02 5.45
C PRO A 108 9.70 8.54 4.09
N GLY A 109 8.39 8.70 3.82
CA GLY A 109 7.73 8.23 2.60
C GLY A 109 6.93 6.95 2.82
N PHE A 110 6.64 6.21 1.76
CA PHE A 110 5.87 4.96 1.81
C PHE A 110 6.76 3.74 1.51
N LEU A 111 6.47 2.60 2.15
CA LEU A 111 7.30 1.41 2.05
C LEU A 111 6.93 0.59 0.81
N VAL A 112 7.91 0.28 -0.04
CA VAL A 112 7.77 -0.60 -1.19
C VAL A 112 8.60 -1.87 -0.94
N PRO A 113 8.02 -3.08 -1.08
CA PRO A 113 8.78 -4.32 -1.12
C PRO A 113 9.90 -4.24 -2.17
N THR A 114 11.18 -4.28 -1.76
CA THR A 114 12.31 -4.02 -2.67
C THR A 114 12.37 -5.05 -3.81
N ARG A 115 11.87 -6.27 -3.58
CA ARG A 115 11.76 -7.31 -4.61
C ARG A 115 10.74 -6.98 -5.72
N ASN A 116 9.81 -6.06 -5.48
CA ASN A 116 8.88 -5.58 -6.49
C ASN A 116 9.57 -4.59 -7.43
N GLY A 117 10.43 -5.12 -8.30
CA GLY A 117 11.29 -4.35 -9.20
C GLY A 117 10.52 -3.48 -10.19
N GLU A 118 9.29 -3.86 -10.55
CA GLU A 118 8.42 -3.06 -11.41
C GLU A 118 7.96 -1.77 -10.71
N LEU A 119 7.39 -1.90 -9.50
CA LEU A 119 6.92 -0.74 -8.73
C LEU A 119 8.08 0.16 -8.31
N MET A 120 9.22 -0.44 -7.91
CA MET A 120 10.46 0.29 -7.63
C MET A 120 10.93 1.13 -8.82
N ARG A 121 11.03 0.50 -10.01
CA ARG A 121 11.45 1.19 -11.24
C ARG A 121 10.48 2.31 -11.60
N TRP A 122 9.18 2.07 -11.47
CA TRP A 122 8.18 3.09 -11.74
C TRP A 122 8.30 4.28 -10.80
N CYS A 123 8.48 4.07 -9.50
CA CYS A 123 8.69 5.16 -8.53
C CYS A 123 9.92 5.99 -8.87
N LEU A 124 11.05 5.33 -9.18
CA LEU A 124 12.31 6.00 -9.55
C LEU A 124 12.18 6.81 -10.85
N ASN A 125 11.52 6.26 -11.86
CA ASN A 125 11.27 6.93 -13.14
C ASN A 125 10.37 8.16 -12.99
N ASN A 126 9.51 8.19 -11.96
CA ASN A 126 8.69 9.35 -11.61
C ASN A 126 9.40 10.32 -10.63
N GLY A 127 10.71 10.20 -10.47
CA GLY A 127 11.52 11.13 -9.69
C GLY A 127 11.47 10.94 -8.17
N LEU A 128 10.81 9.88 -7.69
CA LEU A 128 10.88 9.48 -6.29
C LEU A 128 12.24 8.84 -6.00
N ARG A 129 12.67 8.89 -4.74
CA ARG A 129 13.97 8.37 -4.29
C ARG A 129 13.81 7.53 -3.04
N ILE A 130 14.76 6.61 -2.83
CA ILE A 130 14.85 5.84 -1.60
C ILE A 130 15.36 6.78 -0.50
N ALA A 131 14.55 7.03 0.53
CA ALA A 131 14.92 7.83 1.68
C ALA A 131 15.60 7.00 2.77
N THR A 132 15.08 5.79 3.01
CA THR A 132 15.61 4.83 3.99
C THR A 132 15.15 3.42 3.62
N GLN A 133 15.68 2.42 4.32
CA GLN A 133 15.27 1.02 4.15
C GLN A 133 14.94 0.41 5.51
N ALA A 134 14.00 -0.52 5.49
CA ALA A 134 13.63 -1.35 6.63
C ALA A 134 13.69 -2.83 6.23
N THR A 135 13.64 -3.73 7.21
CA THR A 135 13.56 -5.17 6.98
C THR A 135 12.19 -5.66 7.43
N LEU A 136 11.41 -6.24 6.52
CA LEU A 136 10.19 -6.95 6.87
C LEU A 136 10.57 -8.23 7.61
N MET A 137 10.01 -8.40 8.80
CA MET A 137 10.20 -9.58 9.62
C MET A 137 8.84 -10.08 10.10
N THR A 138 8.72 -11.38 10.31
CA THR A 138 7.45 -11.99 10.74
C THR A 138 7.71 -13.06 11.79
N ILE A 139 6.71 -13.37 12.61
CA ILE A 139 6.72 -14.49 13.54
C ILE A 139 5.42 -15.28 13.35
N GLY A 140 5.50 -16.61 13.42
CA GLY A 140 4.35 -17.49 13.19
C GLY A 140 4.02 -17.69 11.71
N LEU A 141 2.72 -17.94 11.42
CA LEU A 141 2.24 -18.20 10.06
C LEU A 141 2.42 -16.95 9.18
N TYR A 142 3.03 -17.14 8.01
CA TYR A 142 3.23 -16.09 7.03
C TYR A 142 2.68 -16.53 5.68
N ASN A 143 1.72 -15.77 5.16
CA ASN A 143 1.25 -15.90 3.79
C ASN A 143 1.95 -14.84 2.94
N GLU A 144 2.71 -15.29 1.95
CA GLU A 144 3.31 -14.36 1.01
C GLU A 144 2.20 -13.67 0.20
N PRO A 145 2.20 -12.33 0.08
CA PRO A 145 1.09 -11.63 -0.57
C PRO A 145 0.98 -11.99 -2.06
N ALA A 146 -0.23 -12.34 -2.51
CA ALA A 146 -0.52 -12.75 -3.89
C ALA A 146 -0.80 -11.58 -4.85
N GLY A 147 -0.63 -10.34 -4.39
CA GLY A 147 -0.90 -9.11 -5.12
C GLY A 147 0.08 -8.00 -4.75
N ALA A 148 -0.16 -6.79 -5.23
CA ALA A 148 0.68 -5.64 -4.91
C ALA A 148 0.27 -5.03 -3.56
N TYR A 149 1.24 -4.58 -2.76
CA TYR A 149 0.97 -3.96 -1.48
C TYR A 149 2.07 -3.00 -1.06
N LEU A 150 1.71 -2.07 -0.17
CA LEU A 150 2.62 -1.22 0.59
C LEU A 150 2.39 -1.55 2.07
N PRO A 151 3.38 -2.11 2.80
CA PRO A 151 3.21 -2.38 4.22
C PRO A 151 3.24 -1.09 5.05
N SER A 152 2.59 -1.13 6.21
CA SER A 152 2.75 -0.14 7.27
C SER A 152 3.83 -0.62 8.26
N ILE A 153 4.48 0.31 8.96
CA ILE A 153 5.26 -0.01 10.18
C ILE A 153 4.35 -0.27 11.39
N LEU A 154 3.08 0.10 11.31
CA LEU A 154 2.05 -0.25 12.29
C LEU A 154 1.49 -1.65 12.01
N TYR A 155 0.80 -2.20 13.01
CA TYR A 155 0.11 -3.50 12.96
C TYR A 155 -0.75 -3.62 11.72
#